data_AF-E1T7E8-F1
#
_entry.id   AF-E1T7E8-F1
#
_cell.length_a   1.000
_cell.length_b   1.000
_cell.length_c   1.000
_cell.angle_alpha   90.00
_cell.angle_beta   90.00
_cell.angle_gamma   90.00
#
_symmetry.space_group_name_H-M   'P 1'
#
loop_
_entity.id
_entity.type
_entity.pdbx_description
1 polymer ?
#
loop_
_entity_poly.entity_id
_entity_poly.type
_entity_poly.pdbx_seq_one_letter_code
_entity_poly.pdbx_strand_id
1 'polypeptide(L)'
;MNTFESFLAAKLFRISNPLKSFNPDFSKIRFVSNLNRMPGDPRHAVALFSGCFIIGTETVALPFSMAFSGRNRRPISSLAQFSYFDARLEVRILAYLSVLDFLEDIGELPDGSRAEHMRRILSKRPGARREVCDGYPAFCERAAKDLPYDLSLELLGEAA
;
A
#
# COMPACT_ATOMS: atom_id res chain seq x y z
N MET A 1 15.62 2.08 2.92
CA MET A 1 14.24 2.46 2.54
C MET A 1 13.96 3.82 3.16
N ASN A 2 13.20 4.68 2.48
CA ASN A 2 12.73 5.93 3.09
C ASN A 2 11.55 5.66 4.06
N THR A 3 11.05 6.70 4.73
CA THR A 3 9.95 6.59 5.71
C THR A 3 8.70 5.93 5.10
N PHE A 4 8.27 6.38 3.92
CA PHE A 4 7.06 5.86 3.25
C PHE A 4 7.20 4.41 2.79
N GLU A 5 8.37 4.04 2.25
CA GLU A 5 8.69 2.66 1.87
C GLU A 5 8.70 1.74 3.09
N SER A 6 9.29 2.20 4.19
CA SER A 6 9.33 1.45 5.45
C SER A 6 7.92 1.27 6.00
N PHE A 7 7.08 2.30 5.91
CA PHE A 7 5.68 2.22 6.35
C PHE A 7 4.83 1.31 5.47
N LEU A 8 5.04 1.33 4.15
CA LEU A 8 4.44 0.37 3.23
C LEU A 8 4.86 -1.07 3.59
N ALA A 9 6.15 -1.29 3.87
CA ALA A 9 6.67 -2.58 4.30
C ALA A 9 5.98 -3.04 5.60
N ALA A 10 5.96 -2.20 6.64
CA ALA A 10 5.32 -2.51 7.92
C ALA A 10 3.85 -2.92 7.74
N LYS A 11 3.09 -2.15 6.95
CA LYS A 11 1.70 -2.50 6.60
C LYS A 11 1.62 -3.87 5.92
N LEU A 12 2.38 -4.11 4.85
CA LEU A 12 2.28 -5.34 4.06
C LEU A 12 2.76 -6.59 4.82
N PHE A 13 3.84 -6.48 5.61
CA PHE A 13 4.33 -7.56 6.48
C PHE A 13 3.33 -7.91 7.58
N ARG A 14 2.69 -6.91 8.20
CA ARG A 14 1.65 -7.13 9.21
C ARG A 14 0.41 -7.82 8.63
N ILE A 15 0.04 -7.51 7.39
CA ILE A 15 -1.07 -8.16 6.68
C ILE A 15 -0.72 -9.62 6.34
N SER A 16 0.52 -9.89 5.92
CA SER A 16 1.01 -11.23 5.63
C SER A 16 1.27 -12.02 6.92
N ASN A 17 0.17 -12.43 7.56
CA ASN A 17 0.15 -13.24 8.77
C ASN A 17 0.48 -14.76 8.62
N PRO A 18 1.06 -15.32 7.52
CA PRO A 18 1.63 -16.67 7.58
C PRO A 18 2.90 -16.77 8.42
N LEU A 19 3.60 -15.65 8.65
CA LEU A 19 4.89 -15.63 9.35
C LEU A 19 4.75 -15.10 10.78
N LYS A 20 3.90 -15.72 11.61
CA LYS A 20 3.63 -15.30 13.01
C LYS A 20 4.88 -15.10 13.91
N SER A 21 6.05 -15.53 13.46
CA SER A 21 7.35 -15.39 14.12
C SER A 21 8.38 -14.59 13.33
N PHE A 22 8.02 -14.00 12.18
CA PHE A 22 8.92 -13.17 11.40
C PHE A 22 8.88 -11.74 11.93
N ASN A 23 9.96 -11.37 12.61
CA ASN A 23 10.23 -9.99 12.97
C ASN A 23 11.07 -9.38 11.83
N PRO A 24 10.47 -8.62 10.88
CA PRO A 24 11.21 -8.04 9.76
C PRO A 24 12.32 -7.12 10.26
N ASP A 25 13.56 -7.45 9.94
CA ASP A 25 14.66 -6.51 10.10
C ASP A 25 14.62 -5.49 8.96
N PHE A 26 13.93 -4.38 9.17
CA PHE A 26 13.76 -3.31 8.16
C PHE A 26 15.09 -2.75 7.65
N SER A 27 16.19 -2.90 8.40
CA SER A 27 17.54 -2.49 7.93
C SER A 27 18.08 -3.40 6.82
N LYS A 28 17.60 -4.64 6.73
CA LYS A 28 18.00 -5.66 5.75
C LYS A 28 16.97 -5.86 4.64
N ILE A 29 15.88 -5.10 4.67
CA ILE A 29 14.82 -5.14 3.66
C ILE A 29 15.08 -4.03 2.65
N ARG A 30 15.02 -4.39 1.36
CA ARG A 30 15.07 -3.44 0.25
C ARG A 30 13.74 -3.46 -0.49
N PHE A 31 13.20 -2.29 -0.77
CA PHE A 31 12.05 -2.16 -1.64
C PHE A 31 12.52 -2.05 -3.10
N VAL A 32 11.96 -2.88 -3.97
CA VAL A 32 12.17 -2.79 -5.42
C VAL A 32 10.82 -2.56 -6.06
N SER A 33 10.71 -1.46 -6.79
CA SER A 33 9.47 -1.11 -7.47
C SER A 33 9.72 -0.62 -8.89
N ASN A 34 8.68 -0.70 -9.69
CA ASN A 34 8.63 -0.17 -11.03
C ASN A 34 7.32 0.59 -11.20
N LEU A 35 7.43 1.81 -11.73
CA LEU A 35 6.31 2.69 -12.02
C LEU A 35 6.32 3.02 -13.51
N ASN A 36 5.28 2.59 -14.20
CA ASN A 36 5.08 2.85 -15.62
C ASN A 36 4.03 3.94 -15.80
N ARG A 37 4.31 4.88 -16.70
CA ARG A 37 3.43 6.00 -17.03
C ARG A 37 2.55 5.68 -18.24
N MET A 38 1.41 6.34 -18.34
CA MET A 38 0.60 6.29 -19.54
C MET A 38 1.36 6.96 -20.70
N PRO A 39 1.62 6.25 -21.82
CA PRO A 39 2.31 6.84 -22.96
C PRO A 39 1.53 8.04 -23.52
N GLY A 40 2.22 9.15 -23.74
CA GLY A 40 1.62 10.36 -24.32
C GLY A 40 0.70 11.15 -23.39
N ASP A 41 0.60 10.80 -22.09
CA ASP A 41 -0.14 11.62 -21.13
C ASP A 41 0.75 12.78 -20.63
N PRO A 42 0.39 14.05 -20.90
CA PRO A 42 1.16 15.22 -20.47
C PRO A 42 1.21 15.41 -18.95
N ARG A 43 0.39 14.69 -18.18
CA ARG A 43 0.38 14.71 -16.71
C ARG A 43 1.22 13.60 -16.10
N HIS A 44 1.86 12.76 -16.92
CA HIS A 44 2.59 11.58 -16.46
C HIS A 44 1.73 10.71 -15.52
N ALA A 45 0.48 10.43 -15.89
CA ALA A 45 -0.40 9.60 -15.07
C ALA A 45 0.18 8.18 -14.92
N VAL A 46 0.05 7.60 -13.72
CA VAL A 46 0.47 6.22 -13.44
C VAL A 46 -0.40 5.26 -14.25
N ALA A 47 0.23 4.33 -14.98
CA ALA A 47 -0.44 3.25 -15.72
C ALA A 47 -0.33 1.91 -14.98
N LEU A 48 0.85 1.62 -14.43
CA LEU A 48 1.12 0.39 -13.69
C LEU A 48 2.15 0.69 -12.60
N PHE A 49 1.81 0.33 -11.37
CA PHE A 49 2.77 0.30 -10.28
C PHE A 49 2.94 -1.15 -9.81
N SER A 50 4.17 -1.60 -9.66
CA SER A 50 4.47 -2.93 -9.16
C SER A 50 5.67 -2.88 -8.24
N GLY A 51 5.72 -3.77 -7.26
CA GLY A 51 6.85 -3.84 -6.37
C GLY A 51 6.91 -5.13 -5.59
N CYS A 52 8.04 -5.31 -4.91
CA CYS A 52 8.28 -6.38 -3.97
C CYS A 52 9.33 -5.94 -2.95
N PHE A 53 9.52 -6.75 -1.92
CA PHE A 53 10.59 -6.57 -0.95
C PHE A 53 11.63 -7.66 -1.12
N ILE A 54 12.90 -7.29 -1.07
CA ILE A 54 14.03 -8.23 -1.04
C ILE A 54 14.55 -8.29 0.40
N ILE A 55 14.57 -9.49 0.96
CA ILE A 55 15.04 -9.77 2.33
C ILE A 55 16.36 -10.53 2.25
N GLY A 56 17.41 -10.01 2.88
CA GLY A 56 18.74 -10.61 2.83
C GLY A 56 19.32 -10.56 1.42
N THR A 57 19.96 -11.65 0.98
CA THR A 57 20.66 -11.68 -0.30
C THR A 57 19.71 -11.79 -1.50
N GLU A 58 18.69 -12.66 -1.47
CA GLU A 58 17.87 -12.93 -2.68
C GLU A 58 16.39 -13.30 -2.43
N THR A 59 15.87 -13.22 -1.20
CA THR A 59 14.48 -13.64 -0.95
C THR A 59 13.50 -12.54 -1.36
N VAL A 60 12.71 -12.80 -2.42
CA VAL A 60 11.59 -11.94 -2.83
C VAL A 60 10.38 -12.22 -1.95
N ALA A 61 9.84 -11.16 -1.34
CA ALA A 61 8.69 -11.19 -0.47
C ALA A 61 7.59 -10.25 -0.96
N LEU A 62 6.34 -10.67 -0.76
CA LEU A 62 5.13 -9.88 -0.93
C LEU A 62 5.05 -9.16 -2.30
N PRO A 63 5.24 -9.86 -3.44
CA PRO A 63 5.11 -9.22 -4.74
C PRO A 63 3.69 -8.70 -4.95
N PHE A 64 3.58 -7.52 -5.56
CA PHE A 64 2.31 -6.89 -5.86
C PHE A 64 2.36 -6.11 -7.19
N SER A 65 1.18 -5.94 -7.81
CA SER A 65 1.02 -5.06 -8.95
C SER A 65 -0.37 -4.42 -8.97
N MET A 66 -0.42 -3.16 -9.38
CA MET A 66 -1.64 -2.36 -9.47
C MET A 66 -1.68 -1.67 -10.82
N ALA A 67 -2.62 -2.08 -11.65
CA ALA A 67 -2.90 -1.40 -12.91
C ALA A 67 -3.90 -0.25 -12.69
N PHE A 68 -3.65 0.86 -13.37
CA PHE A 68 -4.49 2.04 -13.36
C PHE A 68 -5.11 2.23 -14.74
N SER A 69 -6.38 2.62 -14.74
CA SER A 69 -7.12 3.01 -15.93
C SER A 69 -7.38 4.51 -15.89
N GLY A 70 -7.18 5.18 -17.02
CA GLY A 70 -7.52 6.58 -17.16
C GLY A 70 -9.00 6.71 -17.51
N ARG A 71 -9.84 7.17 -16.58
CA ARG A 71 -11.18 7.65 -16.91
C ARG A 71 -11.31 9.08 -16.39
N ASN A 72 -11.81 10.00 -17.21
CA ASN A 72 -11.93 11.42 -16.89
C ASN A 72 -10.60 12.09 -16.47
N ARG A 73 -9.47 11.66 -17.07
CA ARG A 73 -8.14 12.25 -16.84
C ARG A 73 -7.62 12.13 -15.40
N ARG A 74 -8.06 11.11 -14.65
CA ARG A 74 -7.50 10.71 -13.34
C ARG A 74 -7.08 9.24 -13.37
N PRO A 75 -5.92 8.88 -12.79
CA PRO A 75 -5.55 7.48 -12.63
C PRO A 75 -6.48 6.82 -11.62
N ILE A 76 -7.27 5.86 -12.09
CA ILE A 76 -8.23 5.13 -11.25
C ILE A 76 -7.88 3.65 -11.30
N SER A 77 -7.68 3.05 -10.13
CA SER A 77 -7.56 1.61 -9.97
C SER A 77 -8.83 1.03 -9.36
N SER A 78 -8.99 -0.28 -9.51
CA SER A 78 -10.00 -1.06 -8.81
C SER A 78 -9.32 -2.20 -8.09
N LEU A 79 -9.94 -2.68 -7.01
CA LEU A 79 -9.44 -3.84 -6.27
C LEU A 79 -9.27 -5.08 -7.18
N ALA A 80 -10.04 -5.19 -8.26
CA ALA A 80 -9.92 -6.27 -9.23
C ALA A 80 -8.65 -6.17 -10.10
N GLN A 81 -8.09 -4.97 -10.27
CA GLN A 81 -6.84 -4.69 -11.00
C GLN A 81 -5.60 -4.78 -10.09
N PHE A 82 -5.79 -5.12 -8.82
CA PHE A 82 -4.72 -5.30 -7.85
C PHE A 82 -4.42 -6.78 -7.65
N SER A 83 -3.18 -7.15 -7.98
CA SER A 83 -2.62 -8.47 -7.73
C SER A 83 -1.75 -8.43 -6.48
N TYR A 84 -2.02 -9.36 -5.57
CA TYR A 84 -1.26 -9.59 -4.35
C TYR A 84 -1.20 -11.09 -4.10
N PHE A 85 -0.16 -11.56 -3.42
CA PHE A 85 0.07 -13.00 -3.22
C PHE A 85 -1.04 -13.70 -2.41
N ASP A 86 -1.74 -12.98 -1.53
CA ASP A 86 -2.83 -13.52 -0.71
C ASP A 86 -4.20 -13.13 -1.28
N ALA A 87 -5.05 -14.14 -1.49
CA ALA A 87 -6.35 -14.01 -2.15
C ALA A 87 -7.50 -13.59 -1.22
N ARG A 88 -7.32 -13.64 0.11
CA ARG A 88 -8.38 -13.30 1.09
C ARG A 88 -8.80 -11.85 0.91
N LEU A 89 -10.11 -11.61 0.87
CA LEU A 89 -10.67 -10.30 0.54
C LEU A 89 -10.20 -9.20 1.50
N GLU A 90 -10.20 -9.47 2.81
CA GLU A 90 -9.73 -8.54 3.84
C GLU A 90 -8.26 -8.12 3.62
N VAL A 91 -7.40 -9.10 3.36
CA VAL A 91 -5.97 -8.92 3.11
C VAL A 91 -5.75 -8.10 1.85
N ARG A 92 -6.46 -8.45 0.77
CA ARG A 92 -6.38 -7.71 -0.49
C ARG A 92 -6.83 -6.27 -0.33
N ILE A 93 -7.89 -6.00 0.44
CA ILE A 93 -8.35 -4.63 0.69
C ILE A 93 -7.28 -3.86 1.47
N LEU A 94 -6.75 -4.40 2.56
CA LEU A 94 -5.72 -3.73 3.36
C LEU A 94 -4.45 -3.48 2.54
N ALA A 95 -3.99 -4.46 1.76
CA ALA A 95 -2.79 -4.31 0.93
C ALA A 95 -3.03 -3.31 -0.21
N TYR A 96 -4.21 -3.34 -0.83
CA TYR A 96 -4.60 -2.38 -1.86
C TYR A 96 -4.60 -0.93 -1.32
N LEU A 97 -5.24 -0.71 -0.17
CA LEU A 97 -5.25 0.59 0.48
C LEU A 97 -3.85 1.02 0.90
N SER A 98 -3.00 0.10 1.39
CA SER A 98 -1.62 0.38 1.78
C SER A 98 -0.77 0.88 0.62
N VAL A 99 -0.95 0.31 -0.58
CA VAL A 99 -0.25 0.73 -1.80
C VAL A 99 -0.78 2.07 -2.32
N LEU A 100 -2.10 2.31 -2.26
CA LEU A 100 -2.67 3.61 -2.64
C LEU A 100 -2.19 4.74 -1.73
N ASP A 101 -2.16 4.47 -0.42
CA ASP A 101 -1.66 5.39 0.61
C ASP A 101 -0.20 5.75 0.33
N PHE A 102 0.66 4.76 0.09
CA PHE A 102 2.04 4.99 -0.31
C PHE A 102 2.17 5.87 -1.56
N LEU A 103 1.40 5.57 -2.62
CA LEU A 103 1.44 6.35 -3.85
C LEU A 103 0.93 7.79 -3.67
N GLU A 104 -0.02 8.02 -2.76
CA GLU A 104 -0.46 9.37 -2.39
C GLU A 104 0.65 10.10 -1.60
N ASP A 105 1.26 9.43 -0.61
CA ASP A 105 2.34 9.97 0.22
C ASP A 105 3.58 10.41 -0.59
N ILE A 106 3.93 9.68 -1.66
CA ILE A 106 5.05 10.02 -2.54
C ILE A 106 4.66 10.94 -3.71
N GLY A 107 3.41 11.44 -3.74
CA GLY A 107 2.92 12.39 -4.75
C GLY A 107 2.62 11.77 -6.12
N GLU A 108 2.54 10.44 -6.21
CA GLU A 108 2.22 9.71 -7.44
C GLU A 108 0.71 9.64 -7.73
N LEU A 109 -0.09 9.84 -6.69
CA LEU A 109 -1.54 10.01 -6.78
C LEU A 109 -1.97 11.35 -6.18
N PRO A 110 -3.04 11.98 -6.70
CA PRO A 110 -3.57 13.20 -6.10
C PRO A 110 -4.07 12.99 -4.67
N ASP A 111 -3.99 14.03 -3.84
CA ASP A 111 -4.57 14.05 -2.50
C ASP A 111 -6.05 13.62 -2.50
N GLY A 112 -6.41 12.78 -1.53
CA GLY A 112 -7.75 12.20 -1.39
C GLY A 112 -8.00 10.98 -2.28
N SER A 113 -6.99 10.49 -3.01
CA SER A 113 -7.10 9.27 -3.83
C SER A 113 -7.48 8.07 -2.99
N ARG A 114 -6.89 7.89 -1.81
CA ARG A 114 -7.26 6.82 -0.85
C ARG A 114 -8.75 6.86 -0.51
N ALA A 115 -9.26 8.04 -0.13
CA ALA A 115 -10.66 8.21 0.25
C ALA A 115 -11.62 7.96 -0.93
N GLU A 116 -11.24 8.35 -2.16
CA GLU A 116 -12.00 8.03 -3.37
C GLU A 116 -12.05 6.51 -3.61
N HIS A 117 -10.91 5.83 -3.53
CA HIS A 117 -10.86 4.38 -3.74
C HIS A 117 -11.57 3.59 -2.64
N MET A 118 -11.50 4.02 -1.36
CA MET A 118 -12.30 3.45 -0.27
C MET A 118 -13.80 3.54 -0.57
N ARG A 119 -14.30 4.71 -1.01
CA ARG A 119 -15.71 4.87 -1.41
C ARG A 119 -16.10 3.91 -2.53
N ARG A 120 -15.21 3.66 -3.50
CA ARG A 120 -15.44 2.70 -4.60
C ARG A 120 -15.49 1.25 -4.11
N ILE A 121 -14.67 0.87 -3.14
CA ILE A 121 -14.72 -0.48 -2.52
C ILE A 121 -16.09 -0.72 -1.88
N LEU A 122 -16.67 0.31 -1.26
CA LEU A 122 -17.92 0.27 -0.52
C LEU A 122 -19.19 0.45 -1.37
N SER A 123 -19.09 0.91 -2.62
CA SER A 123 -20.23 1.49 -3.34
C SER A 123 -21.37 0.52 -3.69
N LYS A 124 -21.08 -0.78 -3.90
CA LYS A 124 -22.09 -1.76 -4.36
C LYS A 124 -22.46 -2.82 -3.32
N ARG A 125 -21.51 -3.24 -2.49
CA ARG A 125 -21.68 -4.34 -1.53
C ARG A 125 -20.78 -4.08 -0.31
N PRO A 126 -21.16 -3.17 0.60
CA PRO A 126 -20.32 -2.78 1.72
C PRO A 126 -20.00 -3.97 2.62
N GLY A 127 -21.00 -4.71 3.13
CA GLY A 127 -20.82 -5.96 3.89
C GLY A 127 -19.57 -5.98 4.78
N ALA A 128 -18.82 -7.08 4.75
CA ALA A 128 -17.53 -7.21 5.43
C ALA A 128 -16.45 -6.21 4.97
N ARG A 129 -16.59 -5.59 3.79
CA ARG A 129 -15.62 -4.58 3.30
C ARG A 129 -15.69 -3.30 4.13
N ARG A 130 -16.86 -2.97 4.68
CA ARG A 130 -17.04 -1.80 5.55
C ARG A 130 -16.19 -1.92 6.80
N GLU A 131 -16.28 -3.04 7.50
CA GLU A 131 -15.50 -3.31 8.70
C GLU A 131 -13.98 -3.21 8.43
N VAL A 132 -13.52 -3.76 7.30
CA VAL A 132 -12.10 -3.66 6.91
C VAL A 132 -11.67 -2.23 6.58
N CYS A 133 -12.51 -1.46 5.87
CA CYS A 133 -12.20 -0.06 5.52
C CYS A 133 -12.24 0.85 6.76
N ASP A 134 -13.23 0.69 7.62
CA ASP A 134 -13.40 1.47 8.85
C ASP A 134 -12.28 1.15 9.85
N GLY A 135 -11.78 -0.09 9.87
CA GLY A 135 -10.62 -0.51 10.66
C GLY A 135 -9.25 -0.14 10.09
N TYR A 136 -9.18 0.42 8.88
CA TYR A 136 -7.92 0.73 8.19
C TYR A 136 -7.04 1.77 8.94
N PRO A 137 -7.58 2.88 9.50
CA PRO A 137 -6.76 3.83 10.28
C PRO A 137 -6.10 3.18 11.50
N ALA A 138 -6.85 2.40 12.29
CA ALA A 138 -6.31 1.69 13.44
C ALA A 138 -5.28 0.62 13.01
N PHE A 139 -5.42 0.04 11.82
CA PHE A 139 -4.40 -0.83 11.24
C PHE A 139 -3.11 -0.06 10.90
N CYS A 140 -3.21 1.12 10.30
CA CYS A 140 -2.07 1.99 10.01
C CYS A 140 -1.32 2.39 11.29
N GLU A 141 -2.02 2.79 12.35
CA GLU A 141 -1.40 3.10 13.64
C GLU A 141 -0.62 1.92 14.22
N ARG A 142 -1.20 0.71 14.16
CA ARG A 142 -0.52 -0.49 14.63
C ARG A 142 0.70 -0.84 13.78
N ALA A 143 0.64 -0.63 12.47
CA ALA A 143 1.77 -0.86 11.57
C ALA A 143 2.89 0.17 11.79
N ALA A 144 2.56 1.43 12.08
CA ALA A 144 3.55 2.45 12.41
C ALA A 144 4.35 2.07 13.65
N LYS A 145 3.69 1.48 14.67
CA LYS A 145 4.34 0.99 15.89
C LYS A 145 5.27 -0.22 15.69
N ASP A 146 5.24 -0.86 14.53
CA ASP A 146 6.20 -1.92 14.20
C ASP A 146 7.54 -1.37 13.66
N LEU A 147 7.60 -0.07 13.35
CA LEU A 147 8.81 0.60 12.88
C LEU A 147 9.72 1.04 14.05
N PRO A 148 11.00 1.35 13.78
CA PRO A 148 11.86 2.03 14.74
C PRO A 148 11.20 3.27 15.34
N TYR A 149 11.47 3.53 16.62
CA TYR A 149 10.78 4.55 17.43
C TYR A 149 10.70 5.92 16.75
N ASP A 150 11.82 6.43 16.22
CA ASP A 150 11.86 7.74 15.57
C ASP A 150 10.94 7.84 14.34
N LEU A 151 10.89 6.79 13.52
CA LEU A 151 10.00 6.71 12.36
C LEU A 151 8.53 6.55 12.78
N SER A 152 8.27 5.81 13.86
CA SER A 152 6.93 5.69 14.42
C SER A 152 6.42 7.03 14.93
N LEU A 153 7.26 7.85 15.60
CA LEU A 153 6.86 9.17 16.09
C LEU A 153 6.56 10.14 14.94
N GLU A 154 7.41 10.13 13.90
CA GLU A 154 7.21 10.93 12.68
C GLU A 154 5.85 10.63 12.03
N LEU A 155 5.51 9.35 11.88
CA LEU A 155 4.27 8.91 11.23
C LEU A 155 3.01 9.10 12.09
N LEU A 156 3.14 8.98 13.42
CA LEU A 156 2.01 9.18 14.35
C LEU A 156 1.78 10.65 14.70
N GLY A 157 2.68 11.55 14.26
CA GLY A 157 2.59 12.98 14.58
C GLY A 157 2.89 13.30 16.04
N GLU A 158 3.57 12.41 16.77
CA GLU A 158 4.00 12.63 18.16
C GLU A 158 5.36 13.35 18.25
N ALA A 159 5.96 13.69 17.10
CA ALA A 159 7.15 14.53 17.01
C ALA A 159 6.79 15.99 16.67
N ALA A 160 6.08 16.68 17.57
CA ALA A 160 5.97 18.14 17.62
C ALA A 160 5.67 18.63 19.04
#